data_AF-A0A933M9J0-F1
#
_entry.id   AF-A0A933M9J0-F1
#
_cell.length_a   1.000
_cell.length_b   1.000
_cell.length_c   1.000
_cell.angle_alpha   90.00
_cell.angle_beta   90.00
_cell.angle_gamma   90.00
#
_symmetry.space_group_name_H-M   'P 1'
#
loop_
_entity.id
_entity.type
_entity.pdbx_description
1 polymer ?
#
loop_
_entity_poly.entity_id
_entity_poly.type
_entity_poly.pdbx_seq_one_letter_code
_entity_poly.pdbx_strand_id
1 'polypeptide(L)'
;MKRDFRGFALLVVVAVVAFAIGACAGPITTVPTAAQPTQAQATAAPQPTAPPPTAAAQPTAAPTQVAQATAAPTQAPSGGPTKPPPTSAAAVATGRLKTVLDRGNLICGVNGQLAGFSVLESDGSYSGIDAEFCRAVAAALFNDVSKVEYRPLTTQNRFAAVQSGEVDVLMRNTTFTLNRDTAVGLEFLPTTFFDGGGILVEKSLNATKLEDLAGATICVLSGTTNEQVLTDTFNSRKIQFTPLTFPEANALYKALDEGRCDAATSDKSQLAGQRASILSKPDDWVIMDATLSKEPLGPAVLQNDAQWADVVRWVIYATWYAEELGVTKANVDDKLANGDTNTKRFLGGTGSLGKDMGLSPDAFYRAIKLVGNYGEIFDKTLGPNTKFKVPRGLNVPYTQGGLQYSPPFR
;
A
#
# COMPACT_ATOMS: atom_id res chain seq x y z
N MET A 1 -73.05 -5.65 26.97
CA MET A 1 -71.99 -5.32 27.95
C MET A 1 -70.90 -4.58 27.19
N LYS A 2 -70.70 -3.30 27.52
CA LYS A 2 -69.83 -2.33 26.83
C LYS A 2 -68.36 -2.76 26.91
N ARG A 3 -67.59 -2.53 25.84
CA ARG A 3 -66.15 -2.27 25.97
C ARG A 3 -65.61 -1.47 24.79
N ASP A 4 -65.09 -0.31 25.14
CA ASP A 4 -64.50 0.73 24.31
C ASP A 4 -63.26 0.27 23.54
N PHE A 5 -63.12 0.75 22.31
CA PHE A 5 -61.82 0.93 21.66
C PHE A 5 -61.71 2.39 21.20
N ARG A 6 -60.87 3.15 21.91
CA ARG A 6 -60.44 4.50 21.53
C ARG A 6 -59.41 4.37 20.41
N GLY A 7 -59.78 4.76 19.18
CA GLY A 7 -58.86 4.95 18.06
C GLY A 7 -58.52 6.42 17.90
N PHE A 8 -57.24 6.76 18.12
CA PHE A 8 -56.63 8.05 17.84
C PHE A 8 -56.68 8.33 16.33
N ALA A 9 -57.26 9.45 15.92
CA ALA A 9 -57.17 9.96 14.55
C ALA A 9 -55.84 10.71 14.38
N LEU A 10 -54.95 10.18 13.53
CA LEU A 10 -53.74 10.88 13.08
C LEU A 10 -54.06 11.61 11.77
N LEU A 11 -54.09 12.93 11.83
CA LEU A 11 -54.17 13.81 10.67
C LEU A 11 -52.88 13.68 9.85
N VAL A 12 -52.97 13.18 8.62
CA VAL A 12 -51.88 13.25 7.64
C VAL A 12 -52.16 14.44 6.72
N VAL A 13 -51.38 15.51 6.90
CA VAL A 13 -51.34 16.66 5.97
C VAL A 13 -50.40 16.29 4.83
N VAL A 14 -50.96 16.00 3.66
CA VAL A 14 -50.21 15.86 2.40
C VAL A 14 -50.08 17.26 1.79
N ALA A 15 -48.89 17.85 1.85
CA ALA A 15 -48.55 19.06 1.13
C ALA A 15 -48.17 18.70 -0.32
N VAL A 16 -49.03 19.09 -1.26
CA VAL A 16 -48.78 19.01 -2.70
C VAL A 16 -47.97 20.25 -3.11
N VAL A 17 -46.71 20.06 -3.49
CA VAL A 17 -45.89 21.11 -4.14
C VAL A 17 -46.08 20.99 -5.65
N ALA A 18 -46.81 21.95 -6.23
CA ALA A 18 -47.00 22.08 -7.65
C ALA A 18 -45.74 22.68 -8.32
N PHE A 19 -45.13 21.92 -9.22
CA PHE A 19 -44.09 22.40 -10.15
C PHE A 19 -44.75 23.16 -11.30
N ALA A 20 -44.50 24.46 -11.40
CA ALA A 20 -44.89 25.28 -12.54
C ALA A 20 -43.84 25.14 -13.65
N ILE A 21 -44.23 24.52 -14.76
CA ILE A 21 -43.47 24.45 -16.01
C ILE A 21 -43.76 25.72 -16.81
N GLY A 22 -42.79 26.65 -16.83
CA GLY A 22 -42.82 27.83 -17.70
C GLY A 22 -42.06 27.55 -19.00
N ALA A 23 -42.80 27.40 -20.09
CA ALA A 23 -42.27 27.29 -21.44
C ALA A 23 -41.94 28.68 -22.01
N CYS A 24 -40.68 28.91 -22.39
CA CYS A 24 -40.28 30.01 -23.27
C CYS A 24 -39.65 29.41 -24.53
N ALA A 25 -40.42 29.40 -25.61
CA ALA A 25 -39.95 29.13 -26.96
C ALA A 25 -39.41 30.43 -27.57
N GLY A 26 -38.12 30.47 -27.88
CA GLY A 26 -37.47 31.51 -28.68
C GLY A 26 -36.93 30.90 -29.99
N PRO A 27 -36.87 31.67 -31.09
CA PRO A 27 -36.56 31.13 -32.41
C PRO A 27 -35.09 30.72 -32.54
N ILE A 28 -34.87 29.58 -33.20
CA ILE A 28 -33.56 29.04 -33.56
C ILE A 28 -32.96 29.91 -34.67
N THR A 29 -31.95 30.70 -34.32
CA THR A 29 -31.05 31.34 -35.29
C THR A 29 -29.84 30.45 -35.54
N THR A 30 -29.57 30.22 -36.82
CA THR A 30 -28.44 29.44 -37.32
C THR A 30 -27.11 30.14 -37.01
N VAL A 31 -26.21 29.44 -36.31
CA VAL A 31 -24.83 29.90 -36.08
C VAL A 31 -24.03 29.69 -37.37
N PRO A 32 -23.33 30.71 -37.91
CA PRO A 32 -22.44 30.51 -39.04
C PRO A 32 -21.15 29.82 -38.58
N THR A 33 -20.73 28.81 -39.35
CA THR A 33 -19.45 28.12 -39.22
C THR A 33 -18.29 29.12 -39.30
N ALA A 34 -17.58 29.32 -38.18
CA ALA A 34 -16.33 30.07 -38.18
C ALA A 34 -15.24 29.25 -38.87
N ALA A 35 -14.64 29.81 -39.92
CA ALA A 35 -13.48 29.25 -40.59
C ALA A 35 -12.27 29.18 -39.64
N GLN A 36 -11.54 28.07 -39.69
CA GLN A 36 -10.28 27.88 -38.96
C GLN A 36 -9.25 28.94 -39.38
N PRO A 37 -8.47 29.52 -38.44
CA PRO A 37 -7.32 30.32 -38.79
C PRO A 37 -6.20 29.41 -39.30
N THR A 38 -5.66 29.77 -40.47
CA THR A 38 -4.44 29.25 -41.07
C THR A 38 -3.28 29.39 -40.09
N GLN A 39 -2.58 28.28 -39.82
CA GLN A 39 -1.33 28.29 -39.06
C GLN A 39 -0.25 29.01 -39.87
N ALA A 40 0.19 30.16 -39.38
CA ALA A 40 1.46 30.77 -39.79
C ALA A 40 2.59 30.03 -39.07
N GLN A 41 3.54 29.50 -39.84
CA GLN A 41 4.79 28.94 -39.32
C GLN A 41 5.58 30.03 -38.60
N ALA A 42 5.68 29.94 -37.28
CA ALA A 42 6.64 30.71 -36.51
C ALA A 42 8.03 30.07 -36.68
N THR A 43 8.94 30.85 -37.24
CA THR A 43 10.37 30.54 -37.33
C THR A 43 10.97 30.46 -35.93
N ALA A 44 11.74 29.40 -35.69
CA ALA A 44 12.43 29.14 -34.43
C ALA A 44 13.47 30.23 -34.13
N ALA A 45 13.43 30.80 -32.92
CA ALA A 45 14.52 31.60 -32.37
C ALA A 45 15.70 30.68 -31.99
N PRO A 46 16.96 31.14 -32.14
CA PRO A 46 18.13 30.31 -31.85
C PRO A 46 18.29 30.09 -30.34
N GLN A 47 18.53 28.83 -29.94
CA GLN A 47 18.87 28.47 -28.57
C GLN A 47 20.28 28.97 -28.19
N PRO A 48 20.54 29.36 -26.92
CA PRO A 48 21.89 29.60 -26.43
C PRO A 48 22.70 28.30 -26.40
N THR A 49 23.87 28.30 -27.01
CA THR A 49 24.84 27.21 -26.98
C THR A 49 25.48 27.08 -25.59
N ALA A 50 25.50 25.86 -25.06
CA ALA A 50 26.26 25.54 -23.86
C ALA A 50 27.78 25.63 -24.14
N PRO A 51 28.60 26.13 -23.19
CA PRO A 51 30.04 26.17 -23.37
C PRO A 51 30.67 24.76 -23.32
N PRO A 52 31.76 24.52 -24.07
CA PRO A 52 32.39 23.21 -24.15
C PRO A 52 33.08 22.83 -22.83
N PRO A 53 33.18 21.52 -22.51
CA PRO A 53 33.88 21.07 -21.31
C PRO A 53 35.38 21.35 -21.43
N THR A 54 35.91 22.05 -20.42
CA THR A 54 37.34 22.34 -20.25
C THR A 54 38.11 21.04 -19.98
N ALA A 55 39.13 20.79 -20.79
CA ALA A 55 40.04 19.67 -20.64
C ALA A 55 40.81 19.75 -19.31
N ALA A 56 40.64 18.74 -18.44
CA ALA A 56 41.51 18.51 -17.30
C ALA A 56 42.60 17.49 -17.66
N ALA A 57 43.81 17.79 -17.21
CA ALA A 57 45.07 17.21 -17.61
C ALA A 57 45.25 15.71 -17.30
N GLN A 58 45.93 15.01 -18.20
CA GLN A 58 46.53 13.69 -17.96
C GLN A 58 47.72 13.79 -16.99
N PRO A 59 47.92 12.80 -16.11
CA PRO A 59 49.23 12.48 -15.58
C PRO A 59 49.84 11.32 -16.36
N THR A 60 50.97 11.61 -17.00
CA THR A 60 51.99 10.69 -17.49
C THR A 60 52.64 9.91 -16.36
N ALA A 61 52.73 8.58 -16.49
CA ALA A 61 53.93 7.76 -16.22
C ALA A 61 53.57 6.26 -16.15
N ALA A 62 54.16 5.46 -17.04
CA ALA A 62 54.39 4.03 -16.81
C ALA A 62 55.52 3.85 -15.79
N PRO A 63 55.62 2.69 -15.10
CA PRO A 63 56.59 1.73 -15.63
C PRO A 63 56.27 0.22 -15.42
N THR A 64 56.79 -0.55 -16.37
CA THR A 64 57.41 -1.89 -16.26
C THR A 64 56.55 -3.15 -16.11
N GLN A 65 56.60 -3.93 -17.21
CA GLN A 65 56.23 -5.34 -17.33
C GLN A 65 57.10 -6.25 -16.44
N VAL A 66 56.48 -7.23 -15.79
CA VAL A 66 57.16 -8.46 -15.39
C VAL A 66 56.56 -9.61 -16.19
N ALA A 67 57.45 -10.32 -16.88
CA ALA A 67 57.17 -11.40 -17.80
C ALA A 67 56.53 -12.63 -17.12
N GLN A 68 55.57 -13.22 -17.80
CA GLN A 68 55.00 -14.53 -17.49
C GLN A 68 55.99 -15.63 -17.89
N ALA A 69 56.30 -16.53 -16.96
CA ALA A 69 56.94 -17.81 -17.25
C ALA A 69 55.88 -18.87 -17.58
N THR A 70 56.17 -19.61 -18.63
CA THR A 70 55.39 -20.66 -19.29
C THR A 70 55.32 -21.96 -18.48
N ALA A 71 54.15 -22.59 -18.43
CA ALA A 71 54.02 -24.04 -18.25
C ALA A 71 52.85 -24.57 -19.10
N ALA A 72 53.16 -25.54 -19.96
CA ALA A 72 52.26 -26.20 -20.90
C ALA A 72 51.47 -27.34 -20.21
N PRO A 73 50.46 -27.93 -20.88
CA PRO A 73 49.24 -28.46 -20.25
C PRO A 73 49.25 -29.97 -19.98
N THR A 74 48.48 -30.40 -18.98
CA THR A 74 48.03 -31.79 -18.80
C THR A 74 46.54 -31.90 -19.14
N GLN A 75 46.14 -32.92 -19.90
CA GLN A 75 44.81 -33.10 -20.49
C GLN A 75 43.76 -33.75 -19.57
N ALA A 76 42.56 -33.13 -19.56
CA ALA A 76 41.17 -33.67 -19.62
C ALA A 76 40.64 -34.65 -18.53
N PRO A 77 39.33 -34.57 -18.13
CA PRO A 77 38.23 -34.85 -19.06
C PRO A 77 37.02 -33.88 -19.06
N SER A 78 36.34 -33.95 -20.20
CA SER A 78 35.05 -33.41 -20.64
C SER A 78 33.93 -33.20 -19.62
N GLY A 79 33.40 -31.96 -19.57
CA GLY A 79 32.06 -31.61 -19.12
C GLY A 79 31.45 -30.62 -20.10
N GLY A 80 30.23 -30.90 -20.60
CA GLY A 80 29.59 -30.20 -21.72
C GLY A 80 29.28 -28.71 -21.48
N PRO A 81 28.73 -28.01 -22.49
CA PRO A 81 28.48 -26.57 -22.41
C PRO A 81 27.45 -26.29 -21.29
N THR A 82 27.92 -25.66 -20.21
CA THR A 82 27.05 -25.13 -19.15
C THR A 82 26.19 -24.01 -19.73
N LYS A 83 24.90 -24.31 -19.85
CA LYS A 83 23.83 -23.37 -20.23
C LYS A 83 23.88 -22.13 -19.33
N PRO A 84 23.86 -20.90 -19.89
CA PRO A 84 23.68 -19.68 -19.10
C PRO A 84 22.37 -19.76 -18.28
N PRO A 85 22.27 -19.08 -17.12
CA PRO A 85 21.03 -19.05 -16.34
C PRO A 85 19.88 -18.54 -17.23
N PRO A 86 18.68 -19.15 -17.18
CA PRO A 86 17.58 -18.71 -18.02
C PRO A 86 17.21 -17.27 -17.66
N THR A 87 17.32 -16.40 -18.65
CA THR A 87 16.85 -15.02 -18.62
C THR A 87 15.35 -15.01 -18.30
N SER A 88 14.97 -14.13 -17.38
CA SER A 88 13.63 -13.92 -16.83
C SER A 88 12.62 -13.52 -17.91
N ALA A 89 11.99 -14.52 -18.52
CA ALA A 89 10.76 -14.38 -19.32
C ALA A 89 9.80 -15.58 -19.12
N ALA A 90 10.27 -16.67 -18.49
CA ALA A 90 9.49 -17.89 -18.30
C ALA A 90 8.51 -17.84 -17.11
N ALA A 91 8.66 -16.90 -16.17
CA ALA A 91 7.76 -16.76 -15.03
C ALA A 91 6.36 -16.21 -15.42
N VAL A 92 6.22 -15.65 -16.62
CA VAL A 92 4.92 -15.24 -17.17
C VAL A 92 4.20 -16.40 -17.89
N ALA A 93 4.92 -17.50 -18.21
CA ALA A 93 4.34 -18.65 -18.91
C ALA A 93 3.60 -19.64 -17.99
N THR A 94 3.77 -19.52 -16.67
CA THR A 94 3.02 -20.25 -15.63
C THR A 94 2.51 -19.24 -14.61
N GLY A 95 1.19 -19.05 -14.52
CA GLY A 95 0.58 -18.06 -13.63
C GLY A 95 1.07 -18.16 -12.18
N ARG A 96 1.17 -17.02 -11.50
CA ARG A 96 1.73 -16.90 -10.15
C ARG A 96 0.99 -17.79 -9.15
N LEU A 97 -0.33 -17.91 -9.26
CA LEU A 97 -1.11 -18.83 -8.44
C LEU A 97 -0.57 -20.27 -8.49
N LYS A 98 -0.32 -20.79 -9.69
CA LYS A 98 0.24 -22.14 -9.87
C LYS A 98 1.61 -22.26 -9.24
N THR A 99 2.47 -21.25 -9.45
CA THR A 99 3.82 -21.20 -8.84
C THR A 99 3.76 -21.28 -7.31
N VAL A 100 2.86 -20.50 -6.71
CA VAL A 100 2.65 -20.46 -5.25
C VAL A 100 2.13 -21.81 -4.74
N LEU A 101 1.14 -22.40 -5.43
CA LEU A 101 0.56 -23.69 -5.05
C LEU A 101 1.55 -24.85 -5.18
N ASP A 102 2.30 -24.92 -6.29
CA ASP A 102 3.31 -25.96 -6.52
C ASP A 102 4.45 -25.87 -5.49
N ARG A 103 4.86 -24.65 -5.14
CA ARG A 103 5.89 -24.40 -4.12
C ARG A 103 5.38 -24.69 -2.70
N GLY A 104 4.08 -24.57 -2.47
CA GLY A 104 3.43 -24.90 -1.20
C GLY A 104 3.54 -23.80 -0.13
N ASN A 105 3.95 -22.59 -0.49
CA ASN A 105 3.96 -21.42 0.40
C ASN A 105 3.85 -20.09 -0.39
N LEU A 106 3.31 -19.06 0.27
CA LEU A 106 3.32 -17.68 -0.19
C LEU A 106 4.62 -16.99 0.22
N ILE A 107 5.35 -16.36 -0.71
CA ILE A 107 6.46 -15.47 -0.40
C ILE A 107 5.94 -14.04 -0.38
N CYS A 108 5.84 -13.45 0.81
CA CYS A 108 5.28 -12.13 1.04
C CYS A 108 6.41 -11.12 1.32
N GLY A 109 6.52 -10.10 0.48
CA GLY A 109 7.40 -8.96 0.71
C GLY A 109 6.82 -8.03 1.77
N VAL A 110 7.54 -7.81 2.86
CA VAL A 110 7.07 -7.05 4.03
C VAL A 110 8.11 -6.04 4.52
N ASN A 111 7.75 -5.25 5.55
CA ASN A 111 8.66 -4.25 6.12
C ASN A 111 9.69 -4.93 7.03
N GLY A 112 9.22 -5.72 7.99
CA GLY A 112 10.05 -6.42 8.97
C GLY A 112 10.61 -5.55 10.09
N GLN A 113 10.47 -4.23 10.04
CA GLN A 113 10.98 -3.29 11.04
C GLN A 113 9.94 -2.25 11.49
N LEU A 114 8.69 -2.34 11.03
CA LEU A 114 7.64 -1.40 11.37
C LEU A 114 6.60 -2.05 12.28
N ALA A 115 6.75 -1.83 13.57
CA ALA A 115 5.83 -2.32 14.59
C ALA A 115 4.39 -1.82 14.30
N GLY A 116 3.43 -2.76 14.32
CA GLY A 116 2.03 -2.52 13.95
C GLY A 116 1.69 -2.88 12.50
N PHE A 117 2.65 -2.77 11.57
CA PHE A 117 2.49 -3.15 10.15
C PHE A 117 3.15 -4.48 9.83
N SER A 118 4.46 -4.56 9.97
CA SER A 118 5.20 -5.81 9.89
C SER A 118 6.54 -5.65 10.62
N VAL A 119 6.72 -6.44 11.67
CA VAL A 119 7.97 -6.51 12.44
C VAL A 119 8.37 -7.96 12.67
N LEU A 120 9.67 -8.23 12.55
CA LEU A 120 10.26 -9.50 12.98
C LEU A 120 10.39 -9.48 14.51
N GLU A 121 9.68 -10.38 15.16
CA GLU A 121 9.70 -10.57 16.61
C GLU A 121 10.94 -11.38 17.05
N SER A 122 11.26 -11.30 18.33
CA SER A 122 12.42 -12.00 18.92
C SER A 122 12.35 -13.53 18.81
N ASP A 123 11.15 -14.09 18.67
CA ASP A 123 10.92 -15.54 18.49
C ASP A 123 10.99 -15.98 17.02
N GLY A 124 11.32 -15.05 16.10
CA GLY A 124 11.40 -15.30 14.66
C GLY A 124 10.07 -15.20 13.94
N SER A 125 8.96 -14.93 14.63
CA SER A 125 7.66 -14.72 14.02
C SER A 125 7.50 -13.30 13.46
N TYR A 126 6.56 -13.11 12.54
CA TYR A 126 6.17 -11.79 12.05
C TYR A 126 4.80 -11.40 12.58
N SER A 127 4.70 -10.17 13.08
CA SER A 127 3.46 -9.55 13.58
C SER A 127 3.15 -8.24 12.85
N GLY A 128 1.88 -7.83 12.86
CA GLY A 128 1.40 -6.56 12.28
C GLY A 128 0.40 -6.72 11.14
N ILE A 129 -0.32 -5.65 10.79
CA ILE A 129 -1.45 -5.70 9.85
C ILE A 129 -1.06 -6.26 8.47
N ASP A 130 0.08 -5.84 7.92
CA ASP A 130 0.57 -6.34 6.63
C ASP A 130 0.90 -7.84 6.72
N ALA A 131 1.51 -8.26 7.84
CA ALA A 131 1.84 -9.66 8.06
C ALA A 131 0.59 -10.55 8.19
N GLU A 132 -0.47 -10.05 8.83
CA GLU A 132 -1.76 -10.76 8.95
C GLU A 132 -2.47 -10.86 7.59
N PHE A 133 -2.37 -9.86 6.71
CA PHE A 133 -2.88 -9.98 5.34
C PHE A 133 -2.14 -11.04 4.51
N CYS A 134 -0.81 -11.17 4.68
CA CYS A 134 -0.08 -12.31 4.10
C CYS A 134 -0.63 -13.66 4.63
N ARG A 135 -0.93 -13.75 5.94
CA ARG A 135 -1.53 -14.94 6.55
C ARG A 135 -2.94 -15.22 6.02
N ALA A 136 -3.74 -14.19 5.75
CA ALA A 136 -5.08 -14.35 5.19
C ALA A 136 -5.02 -15.00 3.80
N VAL A 137 -4.09 -14.56 2.95
CA VAL A 137 -3.86 -15.17 1.63
C VAL A 137 -3.36 -16.62 1.77
N ALA A 138 -2.39 -16.88 2.65
CA ALA A 138 -1.94 -18.26 2.88
C ALA A 138 -3.02 -19.18 3.47
N ALA A 139 -3.87 -18.67 4.37
CA ALA A 139 -5.02 -19.42 4.89
C ALA A 139 -6.01 -19.77 3.76
N ALA A 140 -6.31 -18.82 2.88
CA ALA A 140 -7.18 -19.04 1.72
C ALA A 140 -6.58 -20.02 0.70
N LEU A 141 -5.26 -20.07 0.54
CA LEU A 141 -4.60 -21.00 -0.37
C LEU A 141 -4.44 -22.39 0.25
N PHE A 142 -3.88 -22.46 1.45
CA PHE A 142 -3.34 -23.69 2.03
C PHE A 142 -4.06 -24.21 3.27
N ASN A 143 -5.06 -23.49 3.78
CA ASN A 143 -5.70 -23.77 5.07
C ASN A 143 -4.70 -23.76 6.24
N ASP A 144 -3.65 -22.96 6.11
CA ASP A 144 -2.54 -22.94 7.06
C ASP A 144 -1.84 -21.58 7.03
N VAL A 145 -1.91 -20.87 8.16
CA VAL A 145 -1.33 -19.53 8.34
C VAL A 145 0.21 -19.55 8.46
N SER A 146 0.81 -20.73 8.59
CA SER A 146 2.26 -20.92 8.60
C SER A 146 2.86 -21.03 7.19
N LYS A 147 2.03 -21.17 6.14
CA LYS A 147 2.47 -21.23 4.74
C LYS A 147 2.78 -19.86 4.15
N VAL A 148 3.44 -19.03 4.94
CA VAL A 148 3.98 -17.73 4.54
C VAL A 148 5.48 -17.72 4.83
N GLU A 149 6.25 -17.35 3.83
CA GLU A 149 7.63 -16.94 3.95
C GLU A 149 7.69 -15.42 3.84
N TYR A 150 8.20 -14.76 4.86
CA TYR A 150 8.31 -13.31 4.90
C TYR A 150 9.67 -12.86 4.38
N ARG A 151 9.67 -11.91 3.45
CA ARG A 151 10.87 -11.29 2.91
C ARG A 151 10.91 -9.81 3.32
N PRO A 152 11.75 -9.42 4.30
CA PRO A 152 11.87 -8.02 4.69
C PRO A 152 12.56 -7.24 3.57
N LEU A 153 11.93 -6.16 3.14
CA LEU A 153 12.37 -5.33 2.03
C LEU A 153 12.58 -3.90 2.48
N THR A 154 13.54 -3.23 1.87
CA THR A 154 13.80 -1.81 2.07
C THR A 154 12.90 -0.98 1.14
N THR A 155 12.88 0.33 1.33
CA THR A 155 12.10 1.22 0.46
C THR A 155 12.59 1.18 -0.99
N GLN A 156 13.88 0.90 -1.18
CA GLN A 156 14.61 0.96 -2.43
C GLN A 156 14.46 -0.34 -3.24
N ASN A 157 14.46 -1.50 -2.58
CA ASN A 157 14.43 -2.79 -3.27
C ASN A 157 13.03 -3.41 -3.40
N ARG A 158 12.02 -2.91 -2.66
CA ARG A 158 10.69 -3.53 -2.60
C ARG A 158 9.99 -3.73 -3.94
N PHE A 159 10.13 -2.79 -4.88
CA PHE A 159 9.48 -2.91 -6.19
C PHE A 159 10.24 -3.87 -7.12
N ALA A 160 11.57 -3.83 -7.09
CA ALA A 160 12.40 -4.76 -7.83
C ALA A 160 12.17 -6.22 -7.39
N ALA A 161 11.90 -6.46 -6.10
CA ALA A 161 11.55 -7.78 -5.58
C ALA A 161 10.23 -8.32 -6.19
N VAL A 162 9.22 -7.46 -6.40
CA VAL A 162 7.98 -7.86 -7.09
C VAL A 162 8.24 -8.10 -8.58
N GLN A 163 8.95 -7.18 -9.23
CA GLN A 163 9.26 -7.23 -10.66
C GLN A 163 10.10 -8.46 -11.04
N SER A 164 11.06 -8.84 -10.20
CA SER A 164 11.89 -10.03 -10.40
C SER A 164 11.18 -11.33 -10.03
N GLY A 165 10.04 -11.24 -9.32
CA GLY A 165 9.33 -12.38 -8.78
C GLY A 165 9.97 -13.01 -7.54
N GLU A 166 10.94 -12.34 -6.92
CA GLU A 166 11.50 -12.72 -5.60
C GLU A 166 10.38 -12.86 -4.56
N VAL A 167 9.37 -12.00 -4.63
CA VAL A 167 8.14 -12.10 -3.83
C VAL A 167 6.93 -12.28 -4.73
N ASP A 168 5.87 -12.91 -4.22
CA ASP A 168 4.60 -13.09 -4.94
C ASP A 168 3.67 -11.89 -4.77
N VAL A 169 3.76 -11.23 -3.62
CA VAL A 169 2.98 -10.04 -3.28
C VAL A 169 3.78 -9.16 -2.33
N LEU A 170 3.67 -7.85 -2.51
CA LEU A 170 4.19 -6.86 -1.59
C LEU A 170 3.06 -6.39 -0.66
N MET A 171 3.16 -6.72 0.63
CA MET A 171 2.32 -6.22 1.73
C MET A 171 3.23 -5.42 2.66
N ARG A 172 3.45 -4.13 2.36
CA ARG A 172 4.49 -3.34 3.03
C ARG A 172 4.16 -1.85 3.06
N ASN A 173 3.14 -1.43 3.80
CA ASN A 173 2.76 -0.03 4.02
C ASN A 173 3.06 0.89 2.80
N THR A 174 2.60 0.48 1.61
CA THR A 174 3.02 1.07 0.33
C THR A 174 1.87 1.82 -0.29
N THR A 175 2.05 3.12 -0.49
CA THR A 175 1.05 3.97 -1.14
C THR A 175 0.76 3.57 -2.57
N PHE A 176 -0.52 3.44 -2.90
CA PHE A 176 -0.98 3.38 -4.28
C PHE A 176 -0.88 4.77 -4.92
N THR A 177 -0.03 4.91 -5.94
CA THR A 177 0.09 6.11 -6.76
C THR A 177 0.02 5.78 -8.24
N LEU A 178 -0.38 6.76 -9.06
CA LEU A 178 -0.42 6.62 -10.53
C LEU A 178 0.92 6.15 -11.10
N ASN A 179 2.04 6.71 -10.64
CA ASN A 179 3.36 6.34 -11.17
C ASN A 179 3.74 4.89 -10.83
N ARG A 180 3.42 4.42 -9.62
CA ARG A 180 3.69 3.04 -9.20
C ARG A 180 2.83 2.03 -9.96
N ASP A 181 1.60 2.40 -10.29
CA ASP A 181 0.64 1.58 -11.03
C ASP A 181 0.78 1.66 -12.55
N THR A 182 1.67 2.51 -13.06
CA THR A 182 1.91 2.64 -14.51
C THR A 182 3.37 2.41 -14.83
N ALA A 183 4.24 3.40 -14.57
CA ALA A 183 5.64 3.36 -14.96
C ALA A 183 6.47 2.30 -14.22
N VAL A 184 6.13 2.00 -12.96
CA VAL A 184 6.82 0.93 -12.20
C VAL A 184 6.29 -0.46 -12.57
N GLY A 185 5.12 -0.57 -13.20
CA GLY A 185 4.58 -1.84 -13.68
C GLY A 185 4.02 -2.75 -12.57
N LEU A 186 3.52 -2.17 -11.49
CA LEU A 186 2.81 -2.88 -10.43
C LEU A 186 1.30 -2.73 -10.62
N GLU A 187 0.54 -3.69 -10.10
CA GLU A 187 -0.91 -3.59 -9.96
C GLU A 187 -1.24 -3.46 -8.48
N PHE A 188 -1.87 -2.35 -8.10
CA PHE A 188 -2.31 -2.14 -6.72
C PHE A 188 -3.68 -2.78 -6.47
N LEU A 189 -3.78 -3.44 -5.32
CA LEU A 189 -4.98 -4.15 -4.88
C LEU A 189 -5.70 -3.31 -3.80
N PRO A 190 -6.81 -3.77 -3.18
CA PRO A 190 -7.60 -2.96 -2.26
C PRO A 190 -6.75 -2.33 -1.15
N THR A 191 -6.99 -1.05 -0.88
CA THR A 191 -6.26 -0.28 0.13
C THR A 191 -6.54 -0.84 1.53
N THR A 192 -5.59 -1.59 2.08
CA THR A 192 -5.69 -2.25 3.39
C THR A 192 -5.58 -1.28 4.55
N PHE A 193 -4.98 -0.10 4.33
CA PHE A 193 -4.92 0.96 5.34
C PHE A 193 -4.88 2.34 4.69
N PHE A 194 -5.88 3.18 4.96
CA PHE A 194 -5.92 4.58 4.57
C PHE A 194 -5.18 5.43 5.59
N ASP A 195 -4.06 6.04 5.17
CA ASP A 195 -3.26 6.95 5.98
C ASP A 195 -3.12 8.33 5.31
N GLY A 196 -2.37 9.21 5.95
CA GLY A 196 -1.83 10.42 5.34
C GLY A 196 -0.44 10.76 5.85
N GLY A 197 0.34 11.45 5.03
CA GLY A 197 1.65 11.96 5.42
C GLY A 197 1.53 12.98 6.55
N GLY A 198 2.43 12.94 7.52
CA GLY A 198 2.48 13.85 8.64
C GLY A 198 3.91 14.22 9.02
N ILE A 199 4.05 15.05 10.04
CA ILE A 199 5.35 15.45 10.59
C ILE A 199 5.34 15.15 12.09
N LEU A 200 6.39 14.46 12.55
CA LEU A 200 6.71 14.24 13.94
C LEU A 200 7.70 15.31 14.40
N VAL A 201 7.38 16.04 15.46
CA VAL A 201 8.19 17.13 16.02
C VAL A 201 8.41 16.91 17.51
N GLU A 202 9.53 17.40 18.03
CA GLU A 202 9.72 17.48 19.48
C GLU A 202 8.79 18.57 20.05
N LYS A 203 8.12 18.29 21.18
CA LYS A 203 7.19 19.24 21.82
C LYS A 203 7.86 20.56 22.21
N SER A 204 9.17 20.53 22.49
CA SER A 204 10.00 21.69 22.83
C SER A 204 9.98 22.77 21.73
N LEU A 205 9.80 22.39 20.46
CA LEU A 205 9.73 23.30 19.32
C LEU A 205 8.47 24.18 19.34
N ASN A 206 7.44 23.77 20.09
CA ASN A 206 6.13 24.45 20.14
C ASN A 206 5.51 24.70 18.76
N ALA A 207 5.83 23.86 17.77
CA ALA A 207 5.33 23.97 16.41
C ALA A 207 3.86 23.54 16.33
N THR A 208 3.01 24.42 15.80
CA THR A 208 1.56 24.19 15.66
C THR A 208 1.10 24.21 14.20
N LYS A 209 1.89 24.80 13.32
CA LYS A 209 1.67 24.88 11.87
C LYS A 209 2.98 24.66 11.12
N LEU A 210 2.90 24.35 9.83
CA LEU A 210 4.08 24.01 9.02
C LEU A 210 5.09 25.15 8.94
N GLU A 211 4.62 26.40 8.96
CA GLU A 211 5.46 27.59 8.89
C GLU A 211 6.36 27.75 10.13
N ASP A 212 6.00 27.12 11.27
CA ASP A 212 6.83 27.09 12.48
C ASP A 212 8.09 26.22 12.29
N LEU A 213 8.15 25.42 11.22
CA LEU A 213 9.30 24.58 10.85
C LEU A 213 10.25 25.28 9.86
N ALA A 214 10.12 26.59 9.68
CA ALA A 214 11.04 27.36 8.85
C ALA A 214 12.48 27.28 9.39
N GLY A 215 13.40 26.82 8.55
CA GLY A 215 14.82 26.60 8.89
C GLY A 215 15.12 25.22 9.50
N ALA A 216 14.10 24.41 9.78
CA ALA A 216 14.28 23.10 10.40
C ALA A 216 14.99 22.10 9.48
N THR A 217 15.76 21.19 10.08
CA THR A 217 16.25 19.98 9.43
C THR A 217 15.23 18.86 9.59
N ILE A 218 14.71 18.36 8.48
CA ILE A 218 13.62 17.35 8.48
C ILE A 218 14.14 16.04 7.92
N CYS A 219 14.18 15.03 8.78
CA CYS A 219 14.53 13.65 8.46
C CYS A 219 13.46 13.00 7.58
N VAL A 220 13.87 12.34 6.49
CA VAL A 220 12.94 11.64 5.58
C VAL A 220 13.60 10.41 4.92
N LEU A 221 12.79 9.40 4.59
CA LEU A 221 13.28 8.25 3.81
C LEU A 221 13.35 8.56 2.33
N SER A 222 14.49 8.25 1.72
CA SER A 222 14.71 8.38 0.27
C SER A 222 13.77 7.46 -0.52
N GLY A 223 13.27 7.92 -1.66
CA GLY A 223 12.43 7.12 -2.56
C GLY A 223 11.01 6.90 -2.04
N THR A 224 10.53 7.80 -1.18
CA THR A 224 9.16 7.78 -0.63
C THR A 224 8.29 8.86 -1.24
N THR A 225 6.96 8.68 -1.18
CA THR A 225 6.00 9.75 -1.46
C THR A 225 6.20 10.92 -0.50
N ASN A 226 6.51 10.63 0.76
CA ASN A 226 6.74 11.62 1.81
C ASN A 226 7.92 12.58 1.51
N GLU A 227 8.99 12.10 0.89
CA GLU A 227 10.12 12.96 0.43
C GLU A 227 9.67 13.99 -0.60
N GLN A 228 8.93 13.54 -1.62
CA GLN A 228 8.40 14.42 -2.66
C GLN A 228 7.36 15.38 -2.08
N VAL A 229 6.39 14.88 -1.33
CA VAL A 229 5.30 15.66 -0.71
C VAL A 229 5.85 16.73 0.23
N LEU A 230 6.87 16.40 1.05
CA LEU A 230 7.52 17.37 1.93
C LEU A 230 8.09 18.53 1.11
N THR A 231 8.87 18.20 0.07
CA THR A 231 9.53 19.18 -0.79
C THR A 231 8.51 20.07 -1.50
N ASP A 232 7.49 19.48 -2.12
CA ASP A 232 6.47 20.22 -2.87
C ASP A 232 5.62 21.11 -1.94
N THR A 233 5.26 20.62 -0.76
CA THR A 233 4.46 21.36 0.22
C THR A 233 5.23 22.55 0.79
N PHE A 234 6.48 22.35 1.20
CA PHE A 234 7.28 23.43 1.79
C PHE A 234 7.65 24.48 0.73
N ASN A 235 8.03 24.06 -0.49
CA ASN A 235 8.35 24.98 -1.58
C ASN A 235 7.13 25.81 -2.03
N SER A 236 5.97 25.19 -2.20
CA SER A 236 4.73 25.90 -2.58
C SER A 236 4.29 26.93 -1.53
N ARG A 237 4.64 26.70 -0.26
CA ARG A 237 4.40 27.62 0.87
C ARG A 237 5.56 28.56 1.15
N LYS A 238 6.67 28.46 0.39
CA LYS A 238 7.90 29.24 0.58
C LYS A 238 8.53 29.07 1.98
N ILE A 239 8.36 27.90 2.58
CA ILE A 239 8.97 27.54 3.87
C ILE A 239 10.36 26.99 3.57
N GLN A 240 11.40 27.68 4.04
CA GLN A 240 12.78 27.18 3.94
C GLN A 240 12.96 26.01 4.91
N PHE A 241 13.62 24.94 4.48
CA PHE A 241 13.94 23.78 5.32
C PHE A 241 15.13 23.02 4.74
N THR A 242 15.74 22.14 5.53
CA THR A 242 16.82 21.25 5.08
C THR A 242 16.37 19.80 5.14
N PRO A 243 16.12 19.10 4.01
CA PRO A 243 15.85 17.67 4.04
C PRO A 243 17.13 16.90 4.40
N LEU A 244 17.04 15.99 5.38
CA LEU A 244 18.08 15.01 5.65
C LEU A 244 17.56 13.61 5.28
N THR A 245 18.09 13.05 4.19
CA THR A 245 17.58 11.81 3.61
C THR A 245 18.30 10.59 4.16
N PHE A 246 17.55 9.51 4.38
CA PHE A 246 18.07 8.23 4.85
C PHE A 246 17.55 7.08 4.00
N PRO A 247 18.35 6.03 3.79
CA PRO A 247 17.88 4.84 3.10
C PRO A 247 16.97 3.99 3.99
N GLU A 248 17.21 3.97 5.30
CA GLU A 248 16.57 3.06 6.27
C GLU A 248 15.97 3.79 7.47
N ALA A 249 14.84 3.27 7.96
CA ALA A 249 14.08 3.88 9.06
C ALA A 249 14.90 3.93 10.36
N ASN A 250 15.59 2.86 10.73
CA ASN A 250 16.38 2.82 11.97
C ASN A 250 17.47 3.90 11.99
N ALA A 251 18.12 4.18 10.87
CA ALA A 251 19.13 5.23 10.78
C ALA A 251 18.50 6.62 10.89
N LEU A 252 17.34 6.83 10.27
CA LEU A 252 16.57 8.07 10.37
C LEU A 252 16.16 8.38 11.80
N TYR A 253 15.47 7.44 12.47
CA TYR A 253 14.95 7.70 13.82
C TYR A 253 16.04 7.72 14.88
N LYS A 254 17.16 7.01 14.68
CA LYS A 254 18.35 7.20 15.51
C LYS A 254 18.94 8.61 15.35
N ALA A 255 19.06 9.11 14.12
CA ALA A 255 19.53 10.48 13.90
C ALA A 255 18.57 11.53 14.48
N LEU A 256 17.26 11.27 14.43
CA LEU A 256 16.25 12.08 15.10
C LEU A 256 16.44 12.09 16.63
N ASP A 257 16.57 10.93 17.26
CA ASP A 257 16.78 10.79 18.71
C ASP A 257 18.10 11.42 19.19
N GLU A 258 19.13 11.43 18.33
CA GLU A 258 20.42 12.07 18.57
C GLU A 258 20.41 13.60 18.32
N GLY A 259 19.26 14.18 17.92
CA GLY A 259 19.11 15.62 17.68
C GLY A 259 19.75 16.12 16.39
N ARG A 260 19.99 15.24 15.40
CA ARG A 260 20.49 15.64 14.06
C ARG A 260 19.39 16.19 13.16
N CYS A 261 18.13 15.96 13.52
CA CYS A 261 16.95 16.48 12.86
C CYS A 261 16.03 17.11 13.91
N ASP A 262 15.37 18.20 13.54
CA ASP A 262 14.35 18.85 14.37
C ASP A 262 12.99 18.14 14.25
N ALA A 263 12.76 17.50 13.09
CA ALA A 263 11.52 16.80 12.79
C ALA A 263 11.77 15.60 11.87
N ALA A 264 10.76 14.72 11.77
CA ALA A 264 10.73 13.65 10.76
C ALA A 264 9.38 13.62 10.04
N THR A 265 9.38 13.29 8.74
CA THR A 265 8.16 13.11 7.95
C THR A 265 7.99 11.66 7.50
N SER A 266 6.75 11.17 7.57
CA SER A 266 6.32 9.86 7.09
C SER A 266 4.78 9.78 7.17
N ASP A 267 4.19 8.68 6.73
CA ASP A 267 2.80 8.33 7.04
C ASP A 267 2.57 8.37 8.57
N LYS A 268 1.45 8.94 9.02
CA LYS A 268 1.20 9.20 10.46
C LYS A 268 1.21 7.92 11.28
N SER A 269 0.68 6.82 10.75
CA SER A 269 0.73 5.53 11.45
C SER A 269 2.16 5.02 11.62
N GLN A 270 3.02 5.21 10.62
CA GLN A 270 4.44 4.87 10.70
C GLN A 270 5.16 5.78 11.72
N LEU A 271 4.90 7.08 11.71
CA LEU A 271 5.43 8.00 12.73
C LEU A 271 5.05 7.55 14.14
N ALA A 272 3.80 7.14 14.35
CA ALA A 272 3.33 6.67 15.65
C ALA A 272 4.04 5.38 16.10
N GLY A 273 4.16 4.40 15.19
CA GLY A 273 4.84 3.13 15.44
C GLY A 273 6.33 3.31 15.76
N GLN A 274 7.02 4.16 15.00
CA GLN A 274 8.45 4.40 15.16
C GLN A 274 8.76 5.25 16.39
N ARG A 275 7.96 6.30 16.66
CA ARG A 275 8.02 7.04 17.93
C ARG A 275 7.95 6.09 19.11
N ALA A 276 6.97 5.19 19.12
CA ALA A 276 6.76 4.26 20.24
C ALA A 276 7.82 3.16 20.38
N SER A 277 8.59 2.87 19.32
CA SER A 277 9.47 1.70 19.27
C SER A 277 10.96 2.02 19.23
N ILE A 278 11.35 3.20 18.72
CA ILE A 278 12.77 3.56 18.52
C ILE A 278 13.20 4.72 19.40
N LEU A 279 12.36 5.76 19.56
CA LEU A 279 12.77 6.96 20.28
C LEU A 279 12.91 6.68 21.78
N SER A 280 13.96 7.23 22.38
CA SER A 280 14.28 7.01 23.80
C SER A 280 13.26 7.66 24.74
N LYS A 281 12.65 8.78 24.31
CA LYS A 281 11.64 9.54 25.05
C LYS A 281 10.39 9.78 24.19
N PRO A 282 9.58 8.76 23.91
CA PRO A 282 8.44 8.87 22.99
C PRO A 282 7.44 9.96 23.37
N ASP A 283 7.28 10.23 24.67
CA ASP A 283 6.34 11.24 25.18
C ASP A 283 6.78 12.68 24.91
N ASP A 284 8.05 12.92 24.55
CA ASP A 284 8.55 14.25 24.17
C ASP A 284 8.20 14.60 22.72
N TRP A 285 7.66 13.66 21.94
CA TRP A 285 7.38 13.82 20.52
C TRP A 285 5.88 13.79 20.21
N VAL A 286 5.46 14.70 19.33
CA VAL A 286 4.07 14.83 18.90
C VAL A 286 3.98 14.79 17.37
N ILE A 287 3.00 14.06 16.86
CA ILE A 287 2.65 14.09 15.43
C ILE A 287 1.74 15.31 15.25
N MET A 288 2.12 16.22 14.35
CA MET A 288 1.33 17.41 14.07
C MET A 288 -0.04 17.05 13.49
N ASP A 289 -1.05 17.89 13.77
CA ASP A 289 -2.40 17.72 13.23
C ASP A 289 -2.43 17.79 11.70
N ALA A 290 -1.53 18.57 11.10
CA ALA A 290 -1.40 18.71 9.66
C ALA A 290 -1.26 17.35 8.95
N THR A 291 -2.05 17.12 7.90
CA THR A 291 -1.92 15.99 6.99
C THR A 291 -1.44 16.52 5.63
N LEU A 292 -0.27 16.08 5.19
CA LEU A 292 0.40 16.59 3.99
C LEU A 292 -0.09 15.93 2.71
N SER A 293 -0.55 14.68 2.79
CA SER A 293 -0.88 13.86 1.62
C SER A 293 -1.95 12.81 1.93
N LYS A 294 -2.50 12.22 0.86
CA LYS A 294 -3.30 11.01 0.92
C LYS A 294 -2.36 9.82 0.70
N GLU A 295 -2.33 8.88 1.65
CA GLU A 295 -1.46 7.71 1.58
C GLU A 295 -2.30 6.42 1.67
N PRO A 296 -3.04 6.04 0.59
CA PRO A 296 -3.74 4.76 0.55
C PRO A 296 -2.74 3.61 0.46
N LEU A 297 -2.48 2.93 1.57
CA LEU A 297 -1.54 1.81 1.64
C LEU A 297 -2.24 0.54 1.16
N GLY A 298 -1.67 -0.11 0.16
CA GLY A 298 -2.26 -1.29 -0.44
C GLY A 298 -1.22 -2.34 -0.83
N PRO A 299 -1.66 -3.60 -1.02
CA PRO A 299 -0.85 -4.62 -1.63
C PRO A 299 -0.49 -4.23 -3.06
N ALA A 300 0.68 -4.69 -3.50
CA ALA A 300 1.08 -4.62 -4.90
C ALA A 300 1.51 -6.00 -5.40
N VAL A 301 1.07 -6.33 -6.61
CA VAL A 301 1.51 -7.51 -7.36
C VAL A 301 2.10 -7.06 -8.70
N LEU A 302 2.72 -7.99 -9.43
CA LEU A 302 3.17 -7.72 -10.79
C LEU A 302 1.95 -7.60 -11.73
N GLN A 303 1.98 -6.65 -12.65
CA GLN A 303 0.93 -6.53 -13.67
C GLN A 303 0.85 -7.77 -14.59
N ASN A 304 -0.28 -7.89 -15.29
CA ASN A 304 -0.55 -8.90 -16.32
C ASN A 304 -0.69 -10.34 -15.79
N ASP A 305 -1.02 -10.49 -14.50
CA ASP A 305 -1.48 -11.76 -13.90
C ASP A 305 -2.81 -11.54 -13.18
N ALA A 306 -3.89 -11.39 -13.96
CA ALA A 306 -5.22 -11.09 -13.44
C ALA A 306 -5.74 -12.15 -12.45
N GLN A 307 -5.42 -13.43 -12.69
CA GLN A 307 -5.83 -14.50 -11.78
C GLN A 307 -5.18 -14.30 -10.40
N TRP A 308 -3.88 -14.02 -10.35
CA TRP A 308 -3.21 -13.77 -9.08
C TRP A 308 -3.69 -12.49 -8.40
N ALA A 309 -3.88 -11.42 -9.16
CA ALA A 309 -4.44 -10.19 -8.65
C ALA A 309 -5.83 -10.43 -8.03
N ASP A 310 -6.69 -11.22 -8.69
CA ASP A 310 -8.02 -11.56 -8.19
C ASP A 310 -7.96 -12.39 -6.91
N VAL A 311 -7.09 -13.40 -6.83
CA VAL A 311 -6.90 -14.19 -5.60
C VAL A 311 -6.58 -13.28 -4.41
N VAL A 312 -5.58 -12.41 -4.54
CA VAL A 312 -5.18 -11.54 -3.43
C VAL A 312 -6.25 -10.49 -3.12
N ARG A 313 -6.82 -9.87 -4.16
CA ARG A 313 -7.88 -8.84 -4.05
C ARG A 313 -9.11 -9.38 -3.31
N TRP A 314 -9.62 -10.53 -3.71
CA TRP A 314 -10.84 -11.08 -3.14
C TRP A 314 -10.63 -11.67 -1.75
N VAL A 315 -9.44 -12.15 -1.41
CA VAL A 315 -9.12 -12.51 -0.02
C VAL A 315 -9.12 -11.29 0.90
N ILE A 316 -8.60 -10.14 0.44
CA ILE A 316 -8.65 -8.91 1.23
C ILE A 316 -10.09 -8.42 1.38
N TYR A 317 -10.85 -8.35 0.29
CA TYR A 317 -12.26 -8.00 0.37
C TYR A 317 -13.06 -8.95 1.25
N ALA A 318 -12.68 -10.24 1.33
CA ALA A 318 -13.35 -11.19 2.21
C ALA A 318 -13.22 -10.80 3.68
N THR A 319 -12.08 -10.26 4.12
CA THR A 319 -11.92 -9.82 5.52
C THR A 319 -12.79 -8.60 5.81
N TRP A 320 -12.99 -7.71 4.84
CA TRP A 320 -13.85 -6.53 4.96
C TRP A 320 -15.32 -6.93 4.98
N TYR A 321 -15.72 -7.79 4.04
CA TYR A 321 -17.08 -8.28 3.92
C TYR A 321 -17.50 -9.11 5.14
N ALA A 322 -16.59 -9.90 5.69
CA ALA A 322 -16.83 -10.61 6.95
C ALA A 322 -17.13 -9.64 8.11
N GLU A 323 -16.38 -8.54 8.23
CA GLU A 323 -16.66 -7.52 9.25
C GLU A 323 -18.05 -6.87 9.02
N GLU A 324 -18.37 -6.51 7.77
CA GLU A 324 -19.67 -5.95 7.40
C GLU A 324 -20.84 -6.86 7.78
N LEU A 325 -20.68 -8.17 7.58
CA LEU A 325 -21.69 -9.19 7.93
C LEU A 325 -21.69 -9.59 9.42
N GLY A 326 -20.77 -9.04 10.23
CA GLY A 326 -20.58 -9.46 11.62
C GLY A 326 -20.09 -10.91 11.76
N VAL A 327 -19.43 -11.44 10.74
CA VAL A 327 -18.74 -12.73 10.76
C VAL A 327 -17.37 -12.54 11.37
N THR A 328 -17.07 -13.27 12.43
CA THR A 328 -15.81 -13.23 13.17
C THR A 328 -15.16 -14.60 13.16
N LYS A 329 -13.88 -14.66 13.53
CA LYS A 329 -13.17 -15.94 13.75
C LYS A 329 -13.92 -16.87 14.71
N ALA A 330 -14.58 -16.31 15.73
CA ALA A 330 -15.29 -17.07 16.76
C ALA A 330 -16.63 -17.64 16.28
N ASN A 331 -17.34 -16.95 15.37
CA ASN A 331 -18.69 -17.34 14.96
C ASN A 331 -18.81 -17.89 13.53
N VAL A 332 -17.71 -17.92 12.76
CA VAL A 332 -17.75 -18.28 11.33
C VAL A 332 -18.34 -19.67 11.06
N ASP A 333 -18.14 -20.65 11.95
CA ASP A 333 -18.73 -21.99 11.79
C ASP A 333 -20.26 -21.96 11.94
N ASP A 334 -20.76 -21.20 12.93
CA ASP A 334 -22.19 -20.99 13.11
C ASP A 334 -22.77 -20.22 11.92
N LYS A 335 -22.08 -19.19 11.43
CA LYS A 335 -22.50 -18.42 10.25
C LYS A 335 -22.54 -19.29 8.98
N LEU A 336 -21.61 -20.24 8.84
CA LEU A 336 -21.64 -21.20 7.74
C LEU A 336 -22.83 -22.17 7.85
N ALA A 337 -23.15 -22.65 9.05
CA ALA A 337 -24.27 -23.60 9.26
C ALA A 337 -25.65 -22.93 9.23
N ASN A 338 -25.77 -21.77 9.86
CA ASN A 338 -27.04 -21.14 10.25
C ASN A 338 -27.23 -19.72 9.67
N GLY A 339 -26.23 -19.16 9.00
CA GLY A 339 -26.33 -17.84 8.38
C GLY A 339 -27.35 -17.76 7.24
N ASP A 340 -27.63 -16.53 6.81
CA ASP A 340 -28.46 -16.28 5.62
C ASP A 340 -27.79 -16.82 4.34
N THR A 341 -28.54 -16.84 3.24
CA THR A 341 -28.08 -17.36 1.95
C THR A 341 -26.81 -16.68 1.42
N ASN A 342 -26.67 -15.36 1.59
CA ASN A 342 -25.49 -14.65 1.11
C ASN A 342 -24.27 -14.96 1.97
N THR A 343 -24.43 -14.99 3.30
CA THR A 343 -23.38 -15.41 4.23
C THR A 343 -22.91 -16.84 3.94
N LYS A 344 -23.84 -17.77 3.71
CA LYS A 344 -23.53 -19.16 3.35
C LYS A 344 -22.81 -19.28 2.01
N ARG A 345 -23.21 -18.50 1.00
CA ARG A 345 -22.54 -18.46 -0.30
C ARG A 345 -21.11 -17.92 -0.17
N PHE A 346 -20.94 -16.81 0.54
CA PHE A 346 -19.64 -16.20 0.82
C PHE A 346 -18.68 -17.17 1.51
N LEU A 347 -19.16 -17.91 2.51
CA LEU A 347 -18.35 -18.87 3.27
C LEU A 347 -18.19 -20.24 2.59
N GLY A 348 -18.66 -20.42 1.36
CA GLY A 348 -18.50 -21.67 0.60
C GLY A 348 -19.45 -22.80 1.00
N GLY A 349 -20.47 -22.53 1.82
CA GLY A 349 -21.50 -23.51 2.17
C GLY A 349 -22.48 -23.79 1.04
N THR A 350 -22.55 -22.90 0.03
CA THR A 350 -23.32 -23.10 -1.20
C THR A 350 -22.57 -22.48 -2.39
N GLY A 351 -22.84 -22.97 -3.60
CA GLY A 351 -22.29 -22.40 -4.84
C GLY A 351 -20.82 -22.77 -5.11
N SER A 352 -20.15 -21.95 -5.91
CA SER A 352 -18.78 -22.22 -6.40
C SER A 352 -17.89 -20.98 -6.46
N LEU A 353 -18.16 -19.96 -5.64
CA LEU A 353 -17.31 -18.77 -5.55
C LEU A 353 -15.86 -19.19 -5.29
N GLY A 354 -14.91 -18.52 -5.95
CA GLY A 354 -13.49 -18.88 -5.87
C GLY A 354 -13.03 -19.90 -6.91
N LYS A 355 -13.90 -20.79 -7.44
CA LYS A 355 -13.47 -21.81 -8.41
C LYS A 355 -12.91 -21.20 -9.70
N ASP A 356 -13.53 -20.15 -10.20
CA ASP A 356 -13.12 -19.49 -11.45
C ASP A 356 -11.78 -18.75 -11.33
N MET A 357 -11.36 -18.41 -10.11
CA MET A 357 -10.03 -17.86 -9.80
C MET A 357 -9.04 -18.94 -9.34
N GLY A 358 -9.40 -20.22 -9.40
CA GLY A 358 -8.53 -21.35 -9.05
C GLY A 358 -8.46 -21.68 -7.56
N LEU A 359 -9.41 -21.19 -6.76
CA LEU A 359 -9.52 -21.49 -5.33
C LEU A 359 -10.64 -22.51 -5.06
N SER A 360 -10.57 -23.17 -3.90
CA SER A 360 -11.70 -23.97 -3.42
C SER A 360 -12.83 -23.07 -2.90
N PRO A 361 -14.10 -23.54 -2.91
CA PRO A 361 -15.24 -22.73 -2.46
C PRO A 361 -15.14 -22.21 -1.03
N ASP A 362 -14.43 -22.91 -0.16
CA ASP A 362 -14.24 -22.57 1.25
C ASP A 362 -13.02 -21.66 1.51
N ALA A 363 -12.33 -21.17 0.48
CA ALA A 363 -11.11 -20.36 0.64
C ALA A 363 -11.32 -19.11 1.53
N PHE A 364 -12.44 -18.40 1.35
CA PHE A 364 -12.76 -17.24 2.18
C PHE A 364 -13.11 -17.63 3.61
N TYR A 365 -13.86 -18.73 3.80
CA TYR A 365 -14.10 -19.31 5.13
C TYR A 365 -12.76 -19.58 5.85
N ARG A 366 -11.79 -20.20 5.18
CA ARG A 366 -10.48 -20.52 5.77
C ARG A 366 -9.72 -19.26 6.19
N ALA A 367 -9.75 -18.20 5.38
CA ALA A 367 -9.15 -16.91 5.74
C ALA A 367 -9.75 -16.34 7.03
N ILE A 368 -11.08 -16.28 7.14
CA ILE A 368 -11.76 -15.75 8.32
C ILE A 368 -11.59 -16.66 9.53
N LYS A 369 -11.66 -17.98 9.34
CA LYS A 369 -11.52 -18.97 10.41
C LYS A 369 -10.15 -18.95 11.05
N LEU A 370 -9.09 -18.73 10.26
CA LEU A 370 -7.73 -18.80 10.76
C LEU A 370 -7.17 -17.43 11.17
N VAL A 371 -7.55 -16.36 10.47
CA VAL A 371 -6.99 -15.00 10.70
C VAL A 371 -8.01 -14.06 11.36
N GLY A 372 -9.27 -14.12 10.93
CA GLY A 372 -10.33 -13.22 11.38
C GLY A 372 -10.74 -12.22 10.31
N ASN A 373 -11.76 -11.42 10.62
CA ASN A 373 -12.19 -10.32 9.76
C ASN A 373 -11.24 -9.10 9.88
N TYR A 374 -11.49 -8.06 9.09
CA TYR A 374 -10.64 -6.86 9.09
C TYR A 374 -10.55 -6.18 10.46
N GLY A 375 -11.67 -6.02 11.15
CA GLY A 375 -11.69 -5.42 12.48
C GLY A 375 -10.85 -6.20 13.49
N GLU A 376 -10.95 -7.53 13.49
CA GLU A 376 -10.13 -8.40 14.33
C GLU A 376 -8.63 -8.28 14.01
N ILE A 377 -8.28 -8.20 12.71
CA ILE A 377 -6.90 -7.95 12.27
C ILE A 377 -6.41 -6.60 12.81
N PHE A 378 -7.17 -5.52 12.57
CA PHE A 378 -6.80 -4.18 12.98
C PHE A 378 -6.64 -4.06 14.50
N ASP A 379 -7.60 -4.57 15.27
CA ASP A 379 -7.62 -4.44 16.74
C ASP A 379 -6.46 -5.18 17.39
N LYS A 380 -6.05 -6.32 16.81
CA LYS A 380 -4.89 -7.09 17.25
C LYS A 380 -3.56 -6.37 16.94
N THR A 381 -3.46 -5.62 15.85
CA THR A 381 -2.17 -5.13 15.35
C THR A 381 -1.91 -3.64 15.57
N LEU A 382 -2.93 -2.78 15.38
CA LEU A 382 -2.81 -1.31 15.43
C LEU A 382 -3.79 -0.65 16.39
N GLY A 383 -4.88 -1.34 16.73
CA GLY A 383 -6.05 -0.75 17.38
C GLY A 383 -5.81 -0.06 18.73
N PRO A 384 -6.85 0.57 19.27
CA PRO A 384 -6.78 1.39 20.49
C PRO A 384 -6.29 0.62 21.72
N ASN A 385 -6.45 -0.71 21.72
CA ASN A 385 -6.02 -1.59 22.80
C ASN A 385 -4.57 -2.09 22.66
N THR A 386 -3.86 -1.66 21.61
CA THR A 386 -2.44 -1.95 21.41
C THR A 386 -1.57 -0.84 21.98
N LYS A 387 -0.25 -1.05 22.06
CA LYS A 387 0.72 0.00 22.43
C LYS A 387 0.72 1.21 21.46
N PHE A 388 0.22 1.04 20.23
CA PHE A 388 0.20 2.10 19.22
C PHE A 388 -1.02 3.02 19.36
N LYS A 389 -2.12 2.50 19.92
CA LYS A 389 -3.36 3.25 20.18
C LYS A 389 -3.91 3.95 18.94
N VAL A 390 -3.79 3.35 17.76
CA VAL A 390 -4.24 3.96 16.50
C VAL A 390 -5.76 3.82 16.39
N PRO A 391 -6.51 4.94 16.27
CA PRO A 391 -7.94 4.86 16.01
C PRO A 391 -8.20 4.37 14.58
N ARG A 392 -9.34 3.68 14.37
CA ARG A 392 -9.71 3.19 13.02
C ARG A 392 -9.78 4.31 11.98
N GLY A 393 -10.36 5.47 12.34
CA GLY A 393 -10.46 6.63 11.45
C GLY A 393 -11.13 6.27 10.11
N LEU A 394 -10.47 6.56 9.00
CA LEU A 394 -10.95 6.22 7.65
C LEU A 394 -11.07 4.70 7.39
N ASN A 395 -10.47 3.88 8.25
CA ASN A 395 -10.44 2.42 8.13
C ASN A 395 -11.60 1.72 8.83
N VAL A 396 -12.66 2.43 9.24
CA VAL A 396 -13.93 1.78 9.61
C VAL A 396 -14.68 1.33 8.35
N PRO A 397 -15.64 0.38 8.46
CA PRO A 397 -16.49 0.00 7.33
C PRO A 397 -17.26 1.20 6.77
N TYR A 398 -17.60 1.17 5.48
CA TYR A 398 -18.36 2.24 4.83
C TYR A 398 -19.74 2.46 5.48
N THR A 399 -20.34 1.39 6.04
CA THR A 399 -21.59 1.44 6.81
C THR A 399 -21.48 2.23 8.12
N GLN A 400 -20.26 2.53 8.55
CA GLN A 400 -19.93 3.32 9.75
C GLN A 400 -19.25 4.66 9.37
N GLY A 401 -19.33 5.08 8.11
CA GLY A 401 -18.80 6.36 7.64
C GLY A 401 -17.31 6.35 7.25
N GLY A 402 -16.69 5.18 7.15
CA GLY A 402 -15.32 5.02 6.67
C GLY A 402 -15.23 4.74 5.17
N LEU A 403 -14.05 4.31 4.73
CA LEU A 403 -13.73 4.08 3.32
C LEU A 403 -13.62 2.60 2.95
N GLN A 404 -13.72 1.69 3.92
CA GLN A 404 -13.63 0.27 3.64
C GLN A 404 -14.94 -0.25 3.08
N TYR A 405 -14.92 -0.48 1.77
CA TYR A 405 -16.05 -0.96 0.99
C TYR A 405 -15.65 -2.25 0.28
N SER A 406 -16.30 -3.36 0.64
CA SER A 406 -16.15 -4.61 -0.11
C SER A 406 -17.14 -4.64 -1.28
N PRO A 407 -16.69 -4.98 -2.50
CA PRO A 407 -17.58 -5.47 -3.53
C PRO A 407 -18.35 -6.72 -3.06
N PRO A 408 -19.54 -6.99 -3.63
CA PRO A 408 -20.35 -8.13 -3.23
C PRO A 408 -19.78 -9.45 -3.75
N PHE A 409 -19.90 -10.51 -2.93
CA PHE A 409 -19.55 -11.90 -3.27
C PHE A 409 -20.75 -12.63 -3.87
N ARG A 410 -20.91 -12.57 -5.21
CA ARG A 410 -22.10 -13.07 -5.90
C ARG A 410 -21.83 -13.76 -7.23
#